data_AF-A0A1H0WDN7-F1
#
_entry.id   AF-A0A1H0WDN7-F1
#
_cell.length_a   1.000
_cell.length_b   1.000
_cell.length_c   1.000
_cell.angle_alpha   90.00
_cell.angle_beta   90.00
_cell.angle_gamma   90.00
#
_symmetry.space_group_name_H-M   'P 1'
#
loop_
_entity.id
_entity.type
_entity.pdbx_description
1 polymer ?
#
loop_
_entity_poly.entity_id
_entity_poly.type
_entity_poly.pdbx_seq_one_letter_code
_entity_poly.pdbx_strand_id
1 'polypeptide(L)'
;MKTPYVPHLFGAAALDRMNGRRGWLSVGVVSSIAWSQEDVWIEYDGHEYFLQGVKREQEGEVRSAPGISTPAEQDNNDEVMARLYRFTSILGFYKRGYVDITNRTWGTFIIRYGAVRDVYTEVMQGGAHGFDCNHMPIIENDQVRKALAFLREGRRLSRVHDAYSFLSFFKVIESQMPSEKRVEWVGNNLDQLTEERAVKRIKELRDQGIDVNKHLFDSGRCAVAHASLGKIIVDPDIPADRQRIAADLCIIEALANRYIKVDAGVPDEMDVYSNRDRLTPWYPLMTPEAVETLKAGGCVEDVARLGRLEGATVSVNLWPHPPADQFREMTLLPIDNGDGVLRFVTISSRGTIVLAFAMDVANGKLHTLLNECGFRQGVEINEQDIEDFTRYFHSVIGNGMVELRIKGVEPIDCEVVIPVNIIPQVPEEAVQRALEQFRHSRQHAEVPTPAVAQTQVDDQAGGDSLGRSESGSTS
;
A
#
# COMPACT_ATOMS: atom_id res chain seq x y z
N MET A 1 -17.92 -5.34 -1.83
CA MET A 1 -16.92 -5.67 -2.87
C MET A 1 -15.79 -6.46 -2.21
N LYS A 2 -15.16 -7.41 -2.91
CA LYS A 2 -14.05 -8.20 -2.32
C LYS A 2 -12.72 -7.49 -2.58
N THR A 3 -11.86 -7.40 -1.55
CA THR A 3 -10.49 -6.85 -1.62
C THR A 3 -9.49 -7.91 -1.13
N PRO A 4 -9.32 -9.01 -1.89
CA PRO A 4 -8.44 -10.10 -1.47
C PRO A 4 -6.98 -9.64 -1.48
N TYR A 5 -6.11 -10.37 -0.78
CA TYR A 5 -4.67 -10.17 -0.89
C TYR A 5 -4.17 -10.53 -2.30
N VAL A 6 -3.50 -9.58 -2.96
CA VAL A 6 -2.85 -9.71 -4.26
C VAL A 6 -1.36 -10.00 -4.01
N PRO A 7 -0.87 -11.21 -4.30
CA PRO A 7 0.54 -11.52 -4.11
C PRO A 7 1.41 -10.80 -5.14
N HIS A 8 2.57 -10.33 -4.70
CA HIS A 8 3.58 -9.66 -5.51
C HIS A 8 4.90 -10.41 -5.43
N LEU A 9 5.60 -10.51 -6.55
CA LEU A 9 7.02 -10.88 -6.60
C LEU A 9 7.76 -9.80 -7.37
N PHE A 10 8.98 -9.46 -6.95
CA PHE A 10 9.79 -8.40 -7.54
C PHE A 10 11.07 -8.97 -8.15
N GLY A 11 11.60 -8.28 -9.16
CA GLY A 11 12.94 -8.51 -9.70
C GLY A 11 13.15 -9.94 -10.18
N ALA A 12 14.22 -10.58 -9.69
CA ALA A 12 14.58 -11.94 -10.08
C ALA A 12 13.47 -12.96 -9.81
N ALA A 13 12.78 -12.86 -8.66
CA ALA A 13 11.68 -13.77 -8.31
C ALA A 13 10.48 -13.62 -9.26
N ALA A 14 10.23 -12.41 -9.77
CA ALA A 14 9.21 -12.17 -10.79
C ALA A 14 9.60 -12.82 -12.13
N LEU A 15 10.88 -12.70 -12.52
CA LEU A 15 11.40 -13.29 -13.76
C LEU A 15 11.41 -14.82 -13.71
N ASP A 16 11.68 -15.41 -12.55
CA ASP A 16 11.66 -16.87 -12.37
C ASP A 16 10.28 -17.47 -12.63
N ARG A 17 9.19 -16.75 -12.31
CA ARG A 17 7.82 -17.17 -12.66
C ARG A 17 7.56 -17.24 -14.16
N MET A 18 8.34 -16.53 -14.96
CA MET A 18 8.19 -16.51 -16.42
C MET A 18 9.01 -17.59 -17.12
N ASN A 19 10.04 -18.11 -16.47
CA ASN A 19 10.99 -19.03 -17.09
C ASN A 19 10.29 -20.30 -17.58
N GLY A 20 10.49 -20.62 -18.86
CA GLY A 20 9.92 -21.80 -19.52
C GLY A 20 8.50 -21.62 -20.08
N ARG A 21 7.82 -20.50 -19.82
CA ARG A 21 6.47 -20.24 -20.35
C ARG A 21 6.53 -19.61 -21.74
N ARG A 22 5.68 -20.09 -22.65
CA ARG A 22 5.51 -19.56 -24.01
C ARG A 22 4.15 -18.92 -24.19
N GLY A 23 4.08 -17.91 -25.05
CA GLY A 23 2.84 -17.24 -25.42
C GLY A 23 2.48 -16.11 -24.46
N TRP A 24 2.78 -14.89 -24.88
CA TRP A 24 2.60 -13.69 -24.08
C TRP A 24 1.98 -12.59 -24.93
N LEU A 25 0.95 -11.95 -24.38
CA LEU A 25 0.47 -10.67 -24.88
C LEU A 25 1.10 -9.57 -24.04
N SER A 26 1.92 -8.75 -24.68
CA SER A 26 2.57 -7.59 -24.06
C SER A 26 1.93 -6.31 -24.58
N VAL A 27 1.72 -5.36 -23.68
CA VAL A 27 1.19 -4.03 -23.99
C VAL A 27 2.06 -2.96 -23.36
N GLY A 28 2.37 -1.93 -24.12
CA GLY A 28 2.95 -0.69 -23.61
C GLY A 28 1.84 0.14 -22.98
N VAL A 29 2.17 0.80 -21.88
CA VAL A 29 1.18 1.61 -21.15
C VAL A 29 1.66 3.05 -20.98
N VAL A 30 0.70 3.97 -20.91
CA VAL A 30 0.89 5.27 -20.30
C VAL A 30 0.34 5.19 -18.89
N SER A 31 1.02 5.83 -17.96
CA SER A 31 0.62 5.88 -16.56
C SER A 31 0.77 7.28 -15.97
N SER A 32 -0.09 7.61 -15.01
CA SER A 32 0.08 8.74 -14.07
C SER A 32 0.26 8.28 -12.63
N ILE A 33 0.31 6.98 -12.40
CA ILE A 33 0.56 6.40 -11.07
C ILE A 33 2.05 6.16 -10.90
N ALA A 34 2.51 6.07 -9.64
CA ALA A 34 3.88 5.66 -9.37
C ALA A 34 4.12 4.25 -9.95
N TRP A 35 5.15 4.11 -10.78
CA TRP A 35 5.46 2.83 -11.43
C TRP A 35 6.67 2.15 -10.78
N SER A 36 6.70 0.83 -10.84
CA SER A 36 7.79 0.03 -10.27
C SER A 36 9.11 0.25 -11.04
N GLN A 37 10.22 0.33 -10.31
CA GLN A 37 11.56 0.31 -10.91
C GLN A 37 11.94 -1.11 -11.35
N GLU A 38 11.56 -2.11 -10.56
CA GLU A 38 11.78 -3.52 -10.87
C GLU A 38 10.59 -4.12 -11.60
N ASP A 39 10.82 -5.24 -12.26
CA ASP A 39 9.73 -6.03 -12.79
C ASP A 39 8.91 -6.62 -11.65
N VAL A 40 7.58 -6.65 -11.81
CA VAL A 40 6.65 -7.14 -10.80
C VAL A 40 5.74 -8.19 -11.40
N TRP A 41 5.69 -9.37 -10.79
CA TRP A 41 4.65 -10.35 -11.07
C TRP A 41 3.53 -10.22 -10.04
N ILE A 42 2.29 -10.25 -10.51
CA ILE A 42 1.09 -10.21 -9.67
C ILE A 42 0.06 -11.23 -10.14
N GLU A 43 -0.73 -11.74 -9.20
CA GLU A 43 -1.91 -12.57 -9.47
C GLU A 43 -3.17 -11.84 -9.02
N TYR A 44 -4.02 -11.46 -9.97
CA TYR A 44 -5.22 -10.68 -9.72
C TYR A 44 -6.41 -11.25 -10.49
N ASP A 45 -7.54 -11.45 -9.79
CA ASP A 45 -8.78 -12.01 -10.34
C ASP A 45 -8.56 -13.34 -11.08
N GLY A 46 -7.71 -14.21 -10.50
CA GLY A 46 -7.35 -15.52 -11.07
C GLY A 46 -6.43 -15.46 -12.29
N HIS A 47 -5.84 -14.30 -12.59
CA HIS A 47 -4.98 -14.11 -13.76
C HIS A 47 -3.63 -13.51 -13.39
N GLU A 48 -2.59 -13.94 -14.11
CA GLU A 48 -1.24 -13.44 -13.94
C GLU A 48 -0.99 -12.20 -14.80
N TYR A 49 -0.34 -11.21 -14.21
CA TYR A 49 0.17 -10.04 -14.89
C TYR A 49 1.63 -9.81 -14.51
N PHE A 50 2.39 -9.36 -15.48
CA PHE A 50 3.79 -9.00 -15.34
C PHE A 50 3.97 -7.54 -15.72
N LEU A 51 4.25 -6.71 -14.73
CA LEU A 51 4.52 -5.29 -14.91
C LEU A 51 6.01 -5.13 -15.19
N GLN A 52 6.32 -4.57 -16.35
CA GLN A 52 7.69 -4.29 -16.77
C GLN A 52 8.19 -3.05 -16.03
N GLY A 53 9.29 -3.21 -15.28
CA GLY A 53 9.92 -2.14 -14.54
C GLY A 53 10.59 -1.10 -15.45
N VAL A 54 10.76 0.11 -14.94
CA VAL A 54 11.37 1.26 -15.65
C VAL A 54 12.78 1.58 -15.14
N LYS A 55 13.61 0.54 -14.95
CA LYS A 55 14.96 0.61 -14.34
C LYS A 55 15.74 1.87 -14.74
N ARG A 56 16.47 2.44 -13.76
CA ARG A 56 17.39 3.57 -14.00
C ARG A 56 18.50 3.16 -14.95
N GLU A 57 18.95 4.12 -15.77
CA GLU A 57 20.20 4.04 -16.51
C GLU A 57 21.31 3.53 -15.58
N GLN A 58 21.77 2.31 -15.81
CA GLN A 58 23.20 2.04 -15.71
C GLN A 58 23.82 2.61 -17.00
N GLU A 59 24.99 3.23 -16.91
CA GLU A 59 25.66 3.94 -18.02
C GLU A 59 25.55 3.15 -19.34
N GLY A 60 24.72 3.64 -20.28
CA GLY A 60 24.56 3.09 -21.62
C GLY A 60 23.26 2.33 -21.92
N GLU A 61 22.38 2.06 -20.93
CA GLU A 61 21.11 1.36 -21.18
C GLU A 61 19.91 2.30 -21.44
N VAL A 62 19.12 1.98 -22.47
CA VAL A 62 17.90 2.70 -22.84
C VAL A 62 16.81 2.46 -21.80
N ARG A 63 16.27 3.52 -21.18
CA ARG A 63 15.13 3.45 -20.26
C ARG A 63 13.96 2.68 -20.89
N SER A 64 13.58 1.55 -20.30
CA SER A 64 12.39 0.80 -20.71
C SER A 64 11.13 1.61 -20.44
N ALA A 65 10.19 1.59 -21.38
CA ALA A 65 8.85 2.13 -21.15
C ALA A 65 8.06 1.17 -20.22
N PRO A 66 7.13 1.69 -19.40
CA PRO A 66 6.26 0.84 -18.62
C PRO A 66 5.40 -0.02 -19.55
N GLY A 67 5.24 -1.28 -19.16
CA GLY A 67 4.48 -2.26 -19.92
C GLY A 67 3.82 -3.28 -19.01
N ILE A 68 2.79 -3.94 -19.52
CA ILE A 68 2.11 -5.04 -18.85
C ILE A 68 2.10 -6.21 -19.81
N SER A 69 2.46 -7.39 -19.32
CA SER A 69 2.40 -8.64 -20.06
C SER A 69 1.52 -9.63 -19.32
N THR A 70 0.76 -10.45 -20.04
CA THR A 70 -0.04 -11.52 -19.46
C THR A 70 0.03 -12.74 -20.37
N PRO A 71 -0.03 -13.98 -19.82
CA PRO A 71 -0.07 -15.18 -20.62
C PRO A 71 -1.25 -15.18 -21.60
N ALA A 72 -0.98 -15.55 -22.85
CA ALA A 72 -1.98 -15.54 -23.91
C ALA A 72 -1.66 -16.56 -25.01
N GLU A 73 -2.63 -17.39 -25.36
CA GLU A 73 -2.62 -18.17 -26.59
C GLU A 73 -2.88 -17.25 -27.80
N GLN A 74 -2.34 -17.59 -28.97
CA GLN A 74 -2.34 -16.70 -30.13
C GLN A 74 -3.74 -16.39 -30.66
N ASP A 75 -4.67 -17.33 -30.50
CA ASP A 75 -6.06 -17.25 -30.94
C ASP A 75 -6.98 -16.51 -29.96
N ASN A 76 -6.55 -16.29 -28.70
CA ASN A 76 -7.36 -15.65 -27.68
C ASN A 76 -7.00 -14.17 -27.38
N ASN A 77 -6.45 -13.46 -28.36
CA ASN A 77 -5.93 -12.11 -28.14
C ASN A 77 -7.00 -11.09 -27.70
N ASP A 78 -8.23 -11.16 -28.22
CA ASP A 78 -9.24 -10.14 -27.92
C ASP A 78 -9.82 -10.26 -26.49
N GLU A 79 -10.03 -11.48 -26.00
CA GLU A 79 -10.46 -11.72 -24.61
C GLU A 79 -9.37 -11.26 -23.63
N VAL A 80 -8.11 -11.60 -23.92
CA VAL A 80 -6.96 -11.18 -23.12
C VAL A 80 -6.79 -9.66 -23.15
N MET A 81 -6.99 -9.00 -24.30
CA MET A 81 -6.99 -7.54 -24.38
C MET A 81 -8.12 -6.92 -23.56
N ALA A 82 -9.34 -7.48 -23.62
CA ALA A 82 -10.44 -6.99 -22.81
C ALA A 82 -10.13 -7.11 -21.31
N ARG A 83 -9.48 -8.21 -20.90
CA ARG A 83 -8.97 -8.40 -19.54
C ARG A 83 -7.91 -7.36 -19.15
N LEU A 84 -6.91 -7.11 -20.01
CA LEU A 84 -5.90 -6.07 -19.78
C LEU A 84 -6.53 -4.68 -19.63
N TYR A 85 -7.54 -4.35 -20.43
CA TYR A 85 -8.29 -3.10 -20.25
C TYR A 85 -9.02 -3.06 -18.90
N ARG A 86 -9.66 -4.15 -18.45
CA ARG A 86 -10.30 -4.19 -17.13
C ARG A 86 -9.28 -3.99 -16.01
N PHE A 87 -8.14 -4.68 -16.11
CA PHE A 87 -7.03 -4.58 -15.15
C PHE A 87 -6.49 -3.14 -15.05
N THR A 88 -6.18 -2.51 -16.19
CA THR A 88 -5.64 -1.14 -16.21
C THR A 88 -6.65 -0.10 -15.72
N SER A 89 -7.95 -0.28 -15.98
CA SER A 89 -9.00 0.58 -15.42
C SER A 89 -9.00 0.57 -13.89
N ILE A 90 -9.00 -0.62 -13.27
CA ILE A 90 -9.05 -0.71 -11.81
C ILE A 90 -7.72 -0.32 -11.17
N LEU A 91 -6.59 -0.72 -11.76
CA LEU A 91 -5.26 -0.35 -11.26
C LEU A 91 -5.08 1.17 -11.22
N GLY A 92 -5.43 1.84 -12.32
CA GLY A 92 -5.39 3.30 -12.39
C GLY A 92 -6.29 3.96 -11.36
N PHE A 93 -7.54 3.49 -11.23
CA PHE A 93 -8.47 4.04 -10.24
C PHE A 93 -7.98 3.83 -8.79
N TYR A 94 -7.58 2.60 -8.44
CA TYR A 94 -7.13 2.21 -7.11
C TYR A 94 -5.94 3.06 -6.65
N LYS A 95 -4.98 3.30 -7.56
CA LYS A 95 -3.82 4.18 -7.36
C LYS A 95 -4.09 5.66 -7.61
N ARG A 96 -5.36 6.06 -7.65
CA ARG A 96 -5.82 7.46 -7.76
C ARG A 96 -5.27 8.20 -8.99
N GLY A 97 -5.01 7.47 -10.08
CA GLY A 97 -4.50 8.00 -11.36
C GLY A 97 -5.07 7.25 -12.57
N TYR A 98 -4.27 7.00 -13.59
CA TYR A 98 -4.69 6.20 -14.74
C TYR A 98 -3.53 5.36 -15.25
N VAL A 99 -3.87 4.21 -15.82
CA VAL A 99 -2.99 3.37 -16.62
C VAL A 99 -3.76 3.08 -17.90
N ASP A 100 -3.22 3.38 -19.07
CA ASP A 100 -3.90 3.20 -20.36
C ASP A 100 -2.99 2.54 -21.39
N ILE A 101 -3.55 1.70 -22.26
CA ILE A 101 -2.79 0.88 -23.20
C ILE A 101 -2.56 1.65 -24.49
N THR A 102 -1.32 1.69 -24.99
CA THR A 102 -0.97 2.41 -26.23
C THR A 102 -0.65 1.51 -27.41
N ASN A 103 -0.11 0.33 -27.16
CA ASN A 103 0.27 -0.62 -28.18
C ASN A 103 0.11 -2.05 -27.64
N ARG A 104 0.09 -3.02 -28.56
CA ARG A 104 -0.02 -4.43 -28.23
C ARG A 104 0.86 -5.26 -29.14
N THR A 105 1.47 -6.30 -28.59
CA THR A 105 2.27 -7.25 -29.35
C THR A 105 2.19 -8.61 -28.69
N TRP A 106 1.83 -9.62 -29.48
CA TRP A 106 1.90 -11.01 -29.06
C TRP A 106 3.26 -11.60 -29.45
N GLY A 107 3.84 -12.44 -28.60
CA GLY A 107 5.08 -13.13 -28.89
C GLY A 107 5.26 -14.41 -28.08
N THR A 108 6.20 -15.25 -28.52
CA THR A 108 6.60 -16.46 -27.77
C THR A 108 7.17 -16.13 -26.39
N PHE A 109 7.80 -14.96 -26.26
CA PHE A 109 8.39 -14.42 -25.03
C PHE A 109 7.81 -13.02 -24.77
N ILE A 110 8.01 -12.52 -23.56
CA ILE A 110 7.65 -11.14 -23.21
C ILE A 110 8.44 -10.16 -24.08
N ILE A 111 7.74 -9.22 -24.68
CA ILE A 111 8.32 -8.15 -25.51
C ILE A 111 8.32 -6.87 -24.67
N ARG A 112 9.51 -6.31 -24.45
CA ARG A 112 9.68 -5.03 -23.76
C ARG A 112 9.57 -3.87 -24.75
N TYR A 113 8.94 -2.78 -24.32
CA TYR A 113 8.82 -1.57 -25.13
C TYR A 113 10.02 -0.64 -24.91
N GLY A 114 10.61 -0.19 -26.03
CA GLY A 114 11.72 0.76 -26.05
C GLY A 114 11.34 2.16 -25.59
N ALA A 115 12.35 3.05 -25.49
CA ALA A 115 12.24 4.33 -24.79
C ALA A 115 10.99 5.18 -25.05
N VAL A 116 10.54 5.79 -23.95
CA VAL A 116 9.37 6.62 -23.63
C VAL A 116 9.08 7.80 -24.59
N ARG A 117 9.87 8.04 -25.66
CA ARG A 117 9.74 9.25 -26.50
C ARG A 117 8.36 9.42 -27.15
N ASP A 118 7.63 8.34 -27.40
CA ASP A 118 6.29 8.39 -28.02
C ASP A 118 5.12 8.28 -27.02
N VAL A 119 5.42 8.13 -25.72
CA VAL A 119 4.42 7.77 -24.70
C VAL A 119 4.61 8.69 -23.49
N TYR A 120 4.12 9.93 -23.56
CA TYR A 120 4.18 10.89 -22.44
C TYR A 120 3.64 10.23 -21.16
N THR A 121 4.54 9.89 -20.25
CA THR A 121 4.26 9.20 -18.99
C THR A 121 4.85 10.04 -17.87
N GLU A 122 4.02 10.48 -16.94
CA GLU A 122 4.46 11.12 -15.70
C GLU A 122 4.92 10.03 -14.74
N VAL A 123 6.02 9.34 -15.07
CA VAL A 123 6.54 8.29 -14.19
C VAL A 123 7.15 8.93 -12.96
N MET A 124 6.36 9.07 -11.90
CA MET A 124 6.93 9.04 -10.55
C MET A 124 7.49 7.63 -10.35
N GLN A 125 8.78 7.53 -10.06
CA GLN A 125 9.39 6.25 -9.75
C GLN A 125 9.14 5.96 -8.27
N GLY A 126 8.46 4.85 -7.96
CA GLY A 126 8.54 4.26 -6.62
C GLY A 126 9.97 3.78 -6.34
N GLY A 127 10.30 3.44 -5.10
CA GLY A 127 11.54 2.69 -4.81
C GLY A 127 11.57 1.32 -5.52
N ALA A 128 12.65 0.55 -5.37
CA ALA A 128 12.78 -0.80 -5.95
C ALA A 128 11.56 -1.70 -5.64
N HIS A 129 10.95 -1.51 -4.47
CA HIS A 129 9.78 -2.22 -3.98
C HIS A 129 8.60 -1.29 -3.66
N GLY A 130 8.52 -0.13 -4.32
CA GLY A 130 7.52 0.90 -4.02
C GLY A 130 6.15 0.72 -4.67
N PHE A 131 5.95 -0.33 -5.47
CA PHE A 131 4.66 -0.60 -6.11
C PHE A 131 3.91 -1.67 -5.34
N ASP A 132 2.77 -1.32 -4.75
CA ASP A 132 1.85 -2.28 -4.13
C ASP A 132 0.47 -2.22 -4.81
N CYS A 133 -0.26 -3.33 -4.85
CA CYS A 133 -1.71 -3.30 -5.06
C CYS A 133 -2.39 -4.40 -4.23
N ASN A 134 -1.83 -4.66 -3.05
CA ASN A 134 -2.12 -5.83 -2.20
C ASN A 134 -3.60 -6.05 -1.92
N HIS A 135 -4.45 -5.03 -1.95
CA HIS A 135 -5.87 -5.17 -1.64
C HIS A 135 -6.77 -4.52 -2.70
N MET A 136 -6.30 -4.49 -3.95
CA MET A 136 -7.08 -3.96 -5.07
C MET A 136 -8.40 -4.73 -5.22
N PRO A 137 -9.56 -4.05 -5.31
CA PRO A 137 -10.86 -4.71 -5.29
C PRO A 137 -11.17 -5.44 -6.59
N ILE A 138 -11.83 -6.60 -6.49
CA ILE A 138 -12.36 -7.32 -7.64
C ILE A 138 -13.72 -6.72 -8.05
N ILE A 139 -13.80 -6.30 -9.31
CA ILE A 139 -15.01 -5.72 -9.90
C ILE A 139 -15.74 -6.77 -10.72
N GLU A 140 -16.83 -7.33 -10.19
CA GLU A 140 -17.64 -8.34 -10.89
C GLU A 140 -18.75 -7.70 -11.77
N ASN A 141 -19.25 -6.52 -11.39
CA ASN A 141 -20.36 -5.86 -12.08
C ASN A 141 -19.90 -5.17 -13.38
N ASP A 142 -20.47 -5.57 -14.51
CA ASP A 142 -20.12 -5.04 -15.84
C ASP A 142 -20.44 -3.56 -16.03
N GLN A 143 -21.47 -3.02 -15.39
CA GLN A 143 -21.76 -1.58 -15.46
C GLN A 143 -20.71 -0.76 -14.72
N VAL A 144 -20.24 -1.25 -13.58
CA VAL A 144 -19.13 -0.63 -12.83
C VAL A 144 -17.82 -0.71 -13.64
N ARG A 145 -17.55 -1.84 -14.30
CA ARG A 145 -16.39 -1.98 -15.21
C ARG A 145 -16.43 -0.96 -16.34
N LYS A 146 -17.60 -0.73 -16.96
CA LYS A 146 -17.78 0.28 -18.01
C LYS A 146 -17.54 1.69 -17.47
N ALA A 147 -18.08 2.00 -16.28
CA ALA A 147 -17.88 3.29 -15.64
C ALA A 147 -16.38 3.55 -15.36
N LEU A 148 -15.65 2.56 -14.84
CA LEU A 148 -14.20 2.64 -14.64
C LEU A 148 -13.43 2.81 -15.97
N ALA A 149 -13.87 2.16 -17.06
CA ALA A 149 -13.27 2.33 -18.38
C ALA A 149 -13.43 3.76 -18.92
N PHE A 150 -14.62 4.35 -18.79
CA PHE A 150 -14.85 5.75 -19.15
C PHE A 150 -14.06 6.71 -18.26
N LEU A 151 -13.90 6.41 -16.97
CA LEU A 151 -13.08 7.21 -16.07
C LEU A 151 -11.60 7.18 -16.50
N ARG A 152 -11.05 5.99 -16.81
CA ARG A 152 -9.68 5.84 -17.32
C ARG A 152 -9.48 6.66 -18.61
N GLU A 153 -10.41 6.53 -19.56
CA GLU A 153 -10.38 7.28 -20.82
C GLU A 153 -10.41 8.79 -20.58
N GLY A 154 -11.33 9.27 -19.72
CA GLY A 154 -11.43 10.68 -19.35
C GLY A 154 -10.14 11.22 -18.74
N ARG A 155 -9.54 10.51 -17.79
CA ARG A 155 -8.26 10.88 -17.18
C ARG A 155 -7.13 10.92 -18.20
N ARG A 156 -7.04 9.95 -19.12
CA ARG A 156 -6.04 9.96 -20.19
C ARG A 156 -6.20 11.17 -21.11
N LEU A 157 -7.44 11.44 -21.53
CA LEU A 157 -7.76 12.53 -22.45
C LEU A 157 -7.61 13.91 -21.81
N SER A 158 -7.66 14.05 -20.49
CA SER A 158 -7.49 15.34 -19.80
C SER A 158 -6.14 16.03 -20.09
N ARG A 159 -5.16 15.27 -20.60
CA ARG A 159 -3.83 15.77 -21.00
C ARG A 159 -3.70 16.06 -22.49
N VAL A 160 -4.73 15.74 -23.27
CA VAL A 160 -4.68 15.76 -24.74
C VAL A 160 -5.83 16.58 -25.33
N HIS A 161 -7.05 16.40 -24.82
CA HIS A 161 -8.27 16.98 -25.38
C HIS A 161 -9.39 17.12 -24.34
N ASP A 162 -9.51 18.32 -23.73
CA ASP A 162 -10.46 18.59 -22.64
C ASP A 162 -11.92 18.27 -22.99
N ALA A 163 -12.36 18.55 -24.22
CA ALA A 163 -13.75 18.28 -24.61
C ALA A 163 -14.11 16.78 -24.63
N TYR A 164 -13.23 15.92 -25.15
CA TYR A 164 -13.44 14.48 -25.12
C TYR A 164 -13.23 13.91 -23.72
N SER A 165 -12.30 14.48 -22.93
CA SER A 165 -12.17 14.15 -21.51
C SER A 165 -13.49 14.43 -20.76
N PHE A 166 -14.10 15.60 -20.98
CA PHE A 166 -15.40 15.96 -20.42
C PHE A 166 -16.47 14.94 -20.79
N LEU A 167 -16.58 14.56 -22.07
CA LEU A 167 -17.55 13.55 -22.51
C LEU A 167 -17.31 12.18 -21.87
N SER A 168 -16.06 11.74 -21.75
CA SER A 168 -15.75 10.46 -21.10
C SER A 168 -16.10 10.47 -19.62
N PHE A 169 -15.81 11.55 -18.88
CA PHE A 169 -16.29 11.68 -17.50
C PHE A 169 -17.81 11.73 -17.40
N PHE A 170 -18.48 12.45 -18.30
CA PHE A 170 -19.95 12.48 -18.32
C PHE A 170 -20.56 11.09 -18.59
N LYS A 171 -19.93 10.26 -19.44
CA LYS A 171 -20.34 8.88 -19.71
C LYS A 171 -20.25 7.97 -18.48
N VAL A 172 -19.39 8.27 -17.50
CA VAL A 172 -19.34 7.53 -16.22
C VAL A 172 -20.70 7.56 -15.55
N ILE A 173 -21.40 8.69 -15.58
CA ILE A 173 -22.72 8.87 -14.95
C ILE A 173 -23.84 8.52 -15.94
N GLU A 174 -23.74 9.00 -17.19
CA GLU A 174 -24.78 8.78 -18.22
C GLU A 174 -25.01 7.30 -18.54
N SER A 175 -23.99 6.46 -18.48
CA SER A 175 -24.13 5.02 -18.76
C SER A 175 -24.88 4.25 -17.67
N GLN A 176 -25.15 4.87 -16.52
CA GLN A 176 -25.59 4.19 -15.30
C GLN A 176 -27.06 4.47 -14.96
N MET A 177 -27.61 5.56 -15.50
CA MET A 177 -28.96 5.97 -15.17
C MET A 177 -29.66 6.72 -16.34
N PRO A 178 -30.99 6.62 -16.46
CA PRO A 178 -31.76 7.39 -17.44
C PRO A 178 -31.62 8.91 -17.27
N SER A 179 -31.98 9.66 -18.32
CA SER A 179 -31.76 11.11 -18.38
C SER A 179 -32.37 11.90 -17.22
N GLU A 180 -33.61 11.61 -16.82
CA GLU A 180 -34.28 12.32 -15.72
C GLU A 180 -33.57 12.11 -14.39
N LYS A 181 -33.27 10.85 -14.05
CA LYS A 181 -32.52 10.48 -12.85
C LYS A 181 -31.11 11.05 -12.84
N ARG A 182 -30.46 11.16 -14.00
CA ARG A 182 -29.13 11.78 -14.11
C ARG A 182 -29.16 13.25 -13.73
N VAL A 183 -30.12 14.01 -14.24
CA VAL A 183 -30.22 15.45 -13.95
C VAL A 183 -30.45 15.64 -12.45
N GLU A 184 -31.37 14.87 -11.86
CA GLU A 184 -31.60 14.89 -10.41
C GLU A 184 -30.34 14.52 -9.62
N TRP A 185 -29.67 13.42 -10.00
CA TRP A 185 -28.46 12.94 -9.32
C TRP A 185 -27.33 13.96 -9.36
N VAL A 186 -27.06 14.57 -10.52
CA VAL A 186 -26.02 15.61 -10.63
C VAL A 186 -26.36 16.79 -9.71
N GLY A 187 -27.60 17.27 -9.75
CA GLY A 187 -28.06 18.36 -8.88
C GLY A 187 -27.84 18.07 -7.40
N ASN A 188 -28.21 16.87 -6.94
CA ASN A 188 -28.09 16.46 -5.54
C ASN A 188 -26.65 16.24 -5.07
N ASN A 189 -25.70 16.04 -5.98
CA ASN A 189 -24.32 15.70 -5.64
C ASN A 189 -23.32 16.85 -5.82
N LEU A 190 -23.71 17.97 -6.45
CA LEU A 190 -22.83 19.14 -6.62
C LEU A 190 -22.30 19.69 -5.28
N ASP A 191 -23.16 19.76 -4.26
CA ASP A 191 -22.80 20.27 -2.92
C ASP A 191 -22.03 19.26 -2.06
N GLN A 192 -21.87 18.02 -2.56
CA GLN A 192 -21.17 16.95 -1.85
C GLN A 192 -19.76 16.70 -2.41
N LEU A 193 -19.32 17.52 -3.36
CA LEU A 193 -17.95 17.50 -3.87
C LEU A 193 -17.01 18.19 -2.88
N THR A 194 -15.83 17.62 -2.70
CA THR A 194 -14.83 18.12 -1.73
C THR A 194 -13.55 18.61 -2.42
N GLU A 195 -13.40 18.33 -3.71
CA GLU A 195 -12.26 18.73 -4.52
C GLU A 195 -12.24 20.25 -4.70
N GLU A 196 -11.21 20.91 -4.18
CA GLU A 196 -11.08 22.37 -4.11
C GLU A 196 -11.37 23.06 -5.46
N ARG A 197 -10.80 22.53 -6.56
CA ARG A 197 -11.00 23.08 -7.91
C ARG A 197 -12.46 23.02 -8.35
N ALA A 198 -13.14 21.90 -8.09
CA ALA A 198 -14.55 21.71 -8.43
C ALA A 198 -15.44 22.64 -7.58
N VAL A 199 -15.22 22.67 -6.27
CA VAL A 199 -15.95 23.54 -5.34
C VAL A 199 -15.80 25.02 -5.72
N LYS A 200 -14.57 25.45 -6.01
CA LYS A 200 -14.28 26.80 -6.49
C LYS A 200 -15.04 27.12 -7.77
N ARG A 201 -14.99 26.23 -8.77
CA ARG A 201 -15.66 26.45 -10.05
C ARG A 201 -17.18 26.48 -9.94
N ILE A 202 -17.76 25.61 -9.12
CA ILE A 202 -19.20 25.61 -8.82
C ILE A 202 -19.61 26.96 -8.22
N LYS A 203 -18.83 27.47 -7.26
CA LYS A 203 -19.06 28.78 -6.66
C LYS A 203 -18.99 29.91 -7.70
N GLU A 204 -17.96 29.94 -8.54
CA GLU A 204 -17.82 30.94 -9.61
C GLU A 204 -19.04 30.99 -10.53
N LEU A 205 -19.58 29.83 -10.93
CA LEU A 205 -20.77 29.74 -11.78
C LEU A 205 -22.03 30.21 -11.04
N ARG A 206 -22.20 29.83 -9.77
CA ARG A 206 -23.34 30.27 -8.95
C ARG A 206 -23.33 31.77 -8.69
N ASP A 207 -22.15 32.35 -8.44
CA ASP A 207 -21.96 33.80 -8.25
C ASP A 207 -22.34 34.60 -9.52
N GLN A 208 -22.30 33.96 -10.69
CA GLN A 208 -22.77 34.52 -11.97
C GLN A 208 -24.27 34.29 -12.22
N GLY A 209 -25.00 33.67 -11.29
CA GLY A 209 -26.41 33.30 -11.45
C GLY A 209 -26.64 32.12 -12.41
N ILE A 210 -25.61 31.33 -12.70
CA ILE A 210 -25.70 30.18 -13.61
C ILE A 210 -26.16 28.94 -12.84
N ASP A 211 -27.21 28.28 -13.34
CA ASP A 211 -27.56 26.92 -12.91
C ASP A 211 -26.49 25.95 -13.41
N VAL A 212 -25.64 25.50 -12.48
CA VAL A 212 -24.48 24.64 -12.77
C VAL A 212 -24.89 23.32 -13.42
N ASN A 213 -25.97 22.69 -12.96
CA ASN A 213 -26.41 21.40 -13.48
C ASN A 213 -26.85 21.54 -14.95
N LYS A 214 -27.69 22.54 -15.22
CA LYS A 214 -28.11 22.87 -16.58
C LYS A 214 -26.93 23.26 -17.47
N HIS A 215 -26.00 24.06 -16.95
CA HIS A 215 -24.79 24.50 -17.67
C HIS A 215 -23.90 23.34 -18.10
N LEU A 216 -23.60 22.40 -17.20
CA LEU A 216 -22.79 21.21 -17.51
C LEU A 216 -23.43 20.36 -18.61
N PHE A 217 -24.76 20.30 -18.65
CA PHE A 217 -25.48 19.56 -19.67
C PHE A 217 -25.53 20.29 -21.02
N ASP A 218 -26.03 21.52 -21.04
CA ASP A 218 -26.27 22.29 -22.26
C ASP A 218 -24.96 22.79 -22.89
N SER A 219 -24.14 23.49 -22.09
CA SER A 219 -22.91 24.13 -22.54
C SER A 219 -21.69 23.20 -22.47
N GLY A 220 -21.77 22.10 -21.71
CA GLY A 220 -20.77 21.03 -21.71
C GLY A 220 -21.15 19.92 -22.68
N ARG A 221 -21.89 18.92 -22.17
CA ARG A 221 -22.19 17.67 -22.90
C ARG A 221 -22.79 17.90 -24.27
N CYS A 222 -23.85 18.69 -24.39
CA CYS A 222 -24.57 18.89 -25.64
C CYS A 222 -23.74 19.70 -26.65
N ALA A 223 -23.08 20.77 -26.20
CA ALA A 223 -22.26 21.61 -27.06
C ALA A 223 -21.01 20.90 -27.60
N VAL A 224 -20.46 19.93 -26.87
CA VAL A 224 -19.34 19.10 -27.35
C VAL A 224 -19.81 17.95 -28.24
N ALA A 225 -20.92 17.29 -27.89
CA ALA A 225 -21.36 16.07 -28.57
C ALA A 225 -22.20 16.32 -29.85
N HIS A 226 -22.79 17.50 -30.02
CA HIS A 226 -23.71 17.79 -31.11
C HIS A 226 -23.30 19.03 -31.89
N ALA A 227 -23.12 18.88 -33.20
CA ALA A 227 -22.86 19.98 -34.14
C ALA A 227 -24.12 20.40 -34.91
N SER A 228 -25.28 20.44 -34.24
CA SER A 228 -26.53 20.83 -34.89
C SER A 228 -26.56 22.33 -35.18
N LEU A 229 -26.85 22.69 -36.44
CA LEU A 229 -27.00 24.08 -36.89
C LEU A 229 -27.96 24.86 -35.96
N GLY A 230 -27.51 26.02 -35.46
CA GLY A 230 -28.30 26.91 -34.60
C GLY A 230 -28.34 26.58 -33.10
N LYS A 231 -27.57 25.59 -32.63
CA LYS A 231 -27.36 25.32 -31.20
C LYS A 231 -26.00 25.85 -30.73
N ILE A 232 -25.81 25.95 -29.42
CA ILE A 232 -24.49 26.21 -28.82
C ILE A 232 -23.59 25.02 -29.19
N ILE A 233 -22.49 25.28 -29.87
CA ILE A 233 -21.47 24.31 -30.28
C ILE A 233 -20.14 24.78 -29.70
N VAL A 234 -19.31 23.85 -29.24
CA VAL A 234 -17.92 24.14 -28.89
C VAL A 234 -17.12 24.23 -30.19
N ASP A 235 -16.73 25.44 -30.57
CA ASP A 235 -15.86 25.65 -31.72
C ASP A 235 -14.39 25.46 -31.30
N PRO A 236 -13.66 24.47 -31.83
CA PRO A 236 -12.27 24.27 -31.48
C PRO A 236 -11.39 25.45 -31.90
N ASP A 237 -11.79 26.30 -32.82
CA ASP A 237 -11.00 27.48 -33.23
C ASP A 237 -11.30 28.72 -32.38
N ILE A 238 -12.26 28.64 -31.44
CA ILE A 238 -12.56 29.71 -30.47
C ILE A 238 -11.86 29.42 -29.13
N PRO A 239 -10.82 30.19 -28.75
CA PRO A 239 -10.09 29.95 -27.50
C PRO A 239 -10.97 30.02 -26.24
N ALA A 240 -11.99 30.89 -26.24
CA ALA A 240 -12.90 31.05 -25.10
C ALA A 240 -13.72 29.78 -24.84
N ASP A 241 -14.12 29.05 -25.88
CA ASP A 241 -14.85 27.78 -25.73
C ASP A 241 -13.96 26.69 -25.15
N ARG A 242 -12.71 26.61 -25.60
CA ARG A 242 -11.71 25.70 -25.00
C ARG A 242 -11.48 26.00 -23.52
N GLN A 243 -11.24 27.26 -23.18
CA GLN A 243 -11.00 27.68 -21.80
C GLN A 243 -12.19 27.39 -20.89
N ARG A 244 -13.42 27.59 -21.39
CA ARG A 244 -14.65 27.29 -20.65
C ARG A 244 -14.77 25.79 -20.34
N ILE A 245 -14.60 24.92 -21.34
CA ILE A 245 -14.65 23.47 -21.13
C ILE A 245 -13.54 22.99 -20.20
N ALA A 246 -12.32 23.51 -20.37
CA ALA A 246 -11.19 23.21 -19.49
C ALA A 246 -11.47 23.61 -18.01
N ALA A 247 -12.10 24.76 -17.80
CA ALA A 247 -12.48 25.22 -16.46
C ALA A 247 -13.55 24.32 -15.82
N ASP A 248 -14.54 23.88 -16.61
CA ASP A 248 -15.65 23.05 -16.14
C ASP A 248 -15.27 21.56 -15.95
N LEU A 249 -14.16 21.12 -16.55
CA LEU A 249 -13.68 19.74 -16.50
C LEU A 249 -13.52 19.20 -15.08
N CYS A 250 -13.02 20.03 -14.16
CA CYS A 250 -12.81 19.62 -12.77
C CYS A 250 -14.11 19.24 -12.05
N ILE A 251 -15.25 19.81 -12.42
CA ILE A 251 -16.55 19.47 -11.82
C ILE A 251 -17.00 18.10 -12.28
N ILE A 252 -16.97 17.84 -13.60
CA ILE A 252 -17.46 16.55 -14.12
C ILE A 252 -16.54 15.40 -13.76
N GLU A 253 -15.22 15.63 -13.66
CA GLU A 253 -14.26 14.67 -13.13
C GLU A 253 -14.57 14.32 -11.67
N ALA A 254 -14.80 15.33 -10.82
CA ALA A 254 -15.14 15.12 -9.41
C ALA A 254 -16.47 14.36 -9.25
N LEU A 255 -17.50 14.68 -10.03
CA LEU A 255 -18.75 13.91 -10.05
C LEU A 255 -18.54 12.46 -10.51
N ALA A 256 -17.73 12.22 -11.53
CA ALA A 256 -17.42 10.89 -12.02
C ALA A 256 -16.66 10.06 -10.96
N ASN A 257 -15.65 10.66 -10.30
CA ASN A 257 -14.92 10.02 -9.20
C ASN A 257 -15.85 9.68 -8.04
N ARG A 258 -16.71 10.64 -7.66
CA ARG A 258 -17.71 10.45 -6.61
C ARG A 258 -18.65 9.29 -6.91
N TYR A 259 -19.18 9.22 -8.13
CA TYR A 259 -20.06 8.11 -8.54
C TYR A 259 -19.35 6.75 -8.36
N ILE A 260 -18.11 6.62 -8.85
CA ILE A 260 -17.36 5.36 -8.73
C ILE A 260 -17.12 4.97 -7.26
N LYS A 261 -16.74 5.95 -6.44
CA LYS A 261 -16.35 5.73 -5.04
C LYS A 261 -17.54 5.50 -4.12
N VAL A 262 -18.58 6.32 -4.24
CA VAL A 262 -19.73 6.34 -3.32
C VAL A 262 -20.85 5.44 -3.82
N ASP A 263 -21.37 5.71 -5.02
CA ASP A 263 -22.56 5.01 -5.55
C ASP A 263 -22.22 3.60 -6.05
N ALA A 264 -21.11 3.43 -6.78
CA ALA A 264 -20.65 2.12 -7.23
C ALA A 264 -19.85 1.36 -6.16
N GLY A 265 -19.47 2.02 -5.07
CA GLY A 265 -18.79 1.41 -3.92
C GLY A 265 -17.42 0.82 -4.26
N VAL A 266 -16.70 1.39 -5.23
CA VAL A 266 -15.34 0.97 -5.57
C VAL A 266 -14.34 1.75 -4.71
N PRO A 267 -13.64 1.11 -3.76
CA PRO A 267 -12.66 1.80 -2.93
C PRO A 267 -11.36 2.06 -3.70
N ASP A 268 -10.71 3.18 -3.42
CA ASP A 268 -9.31 3.42 -3.77
C ASP A 268 -8.37 2.91 -2.66
N GLU A 269 -7.05 3.02 -2.86
CA GLU A 269 -6.06 2.56 -1.89
C GLU A 269 -6.18 3.22 -0.51
N MET A 270 -6.61 4.48 -0.45
CA MET A 270 -6.77 5.22 0.80
C MET A 270 -8.03 4.77 1.55
N ASP A 271 -9.10 4.46 0.82
CA ASP A 271 -10.31 3.90 1.38
C ASP A 271 -10.05 2.52 1.97
N VAL A 272 -9.31 1.68 1.25
CA VAL A 272 -8.94 0.35 1.72
C VAL A 272 -8.04 0.45 2.95
N TYR A 273 -7.02 1.32 2.91
CA TYR A 273 -6.15 1.54 4.06
C TYR A 273 -6.92 1.94 5.32
N SER A 274 -7.92 2.83 5.17
CA SER A 274 -8.67 3.41 6.29
C SER A 274 -9.77 2.50 6.83
N ASN A 275 -10.46 1.76 5.96
CA ASN A 275 -11.73 1.10 6.31
C ASN A 275 -11.70 -0.43 6.21
N ARG A 276 -10.67 -1.05 5.62
CA ARG A 276 -10.60 -2.52 5.50
C ARG A 276 -10.40 -3.14 6.88
N ASP A 277 -11.28 -4.06 7.23
CA ASP A 277 -11.03 -5.02 8.31
C ASP A 277 -9.95 -6.02 7.85
N ARG A 278 -8.72 -5.78 8.28
CA ARG A 278 -7.53 -6.57 7.92
C ARG A 278 -7.52 -7.94 8.58
N LEU A 279 -8.26 -8.10 9.66
CA LEU A 279 -8.30 -9.30 10.50
C LEU A 279 -9.28 -10.34 10.01
N THR A 280 -10.18 -9.96 9.09
CA THR A 280 -11.17 -10.85 8.48
C THR A 280 -10.63 -12.22 8.08
N PRO A 281 -9.46 -12.34 7.42
CA PRO A 281 -8.96 -13.64 7.02
C PRO A 281 -8.57 -14.56 8.18
N TRP A 282 -8.32 -14.02 9.37
CA TRP A 282 -7.92 -14.77 10.56
C TRP A 282 -9.09 -15.08 11.50
N TYR A 283 -10.27 -14.47 11.33
CA TYR A 283 -11.45 -14.83 12.13
C TYR A 283 -11.77 -16.34 12.11
N PRO A 284 -11.64 -17.08 11.00
CA PRO A 284 -11.82 -18.54 11.00
C PRO A 284 -10.74 -19.34 11.78
N LEU A 285 -9.71 -18.68 12.32
CA LEU A 285 -8.75 -19.30 13.24
C LEU A 285 -9.26 -19.28 14.68
N MET A 286 -10.21 -18.39 15.00
CA MET A 286 -10.81 -18.25 16.32
C MET A 286 -12.18 -18.92 16.39
N THR A 287 -12.71 -19.09 17.61
CA THR A 287 -14.13 -19.45 17.77
C THR A 287 -15.04 -18.27 17.38
N PRO A 288 -16.21 -18.50 16.76
CA PRO A 288 -17.15 -17.44 16.43
C PRO A 288 -17.51 -16.56 17.63
N GLU A 289 -17.69 -17.17 18.81
CA GLU A 289 -18.02 -16.48 20.05
C GLU A 289 -16.91 -15.52 20.50
N ALA A 290 -15.63 -15.89 20.32
CA ALA A 290 -14.50 -15.01 20.62
C ALA A 290 -14.46 -13.80 19.66
N VAL A 291 -14.71 -14.03 18.36
CA VAL A 291 -14.75 -12.95 17.37
C VAL A 291 -15.89 -11.98 17.69
N GLU A 292 -17.10 -12.47 17.96
CA GLU A 292 -18.24 -11.63 18.34
C GLU A 292 -17.97 -10.83 19.62
N THR A 293 -17.40 -11.47 20.64
CA THR A 293 -17.06 -10.82 21.91
C THR A 293 -16.06 -9.69 21.71
N LEU A 294 -14.96 -9.94 20.98
CA LEU A 294 -13.94 -8.92 20.75
C LEU A 294 -14.41 -7.81 19.82
N LYS A 295 -15.23 -8.12 18.80
CA LYS A 295 -15.87 -7.10 17.95
C LYS A 295 -16.79 -6.17 18.73
N ALA A 296 -17.40 -6.65 19.80
CA ALA A 296 -18.22 -5.86 20.70
C ALA A 296 -17.39 -5.04 21.72
N GLY A 297 -16.05 -5.09 21.65
CA GLY A 297 -15.16 -4.44 22.63
C GLY A 297 -14.98 -5.22 23.93
N GLY A 298 -15.35 -6.50 23.94
CA GLY A 298 -15.26 -7.37 25.12
C GLY A 298 -13.86 -7.95 25.36
N CYS A 299 -13.82 -8.89 26.32
CA CYS A 299 -12.63 -9.66 26.72
C CYS A 299 -12.96 -11.16 26.64
N VAL A 300 -11.98 -11.96 26.22
CA VAL A 300 -12.02 -13.43 26.16
C VAL A 300 -11.27 -13.98 27.37
N GLU A 301 -12.02 -14.50 28.36
CA GLU A 301 -11.43 -15.03 29.60
C GLU A 301 -10.73 -16.39 29.42
N ASP A 302 -11.18 -17.20 28.46
CA ASP A 302 -10.65 -18.54 28.19
C ASP A 302 -9.83 -18.56 26.90
N VAL A 303 -8.52 -18.73 27.04
CA VAL A 303 -7.55 -18.73 25.93
C VAL A 303 -7.88 -19.79 24.88
N ALA A 304 -8.50 -20.92 25.28
CA ALA A 304 -8.92 -21.96 24.34
C ALA A 304 -9.92 -21.46 23.29
N ARG A 305 -10.66 -20.37 23.57
CA ARG A 305 -11.58 -19.74 22.61
C ARG A 305 -10.87 -18.97 21.49
N LEU A 306 -9.58 -18.68 21.64
CA LEU A 306 -8.73 -18.15 20.56
C LEU A 306 -8.44 -19.22 19.49
N GLY A 307 -8.80 -20.49 19.75
CA GLY A 307 -8.80 -21.56 18.78
C GLY A 307 -7.39 -21.85 18.26
N ARG A 308 -7.24 -21.82 16.93
CA ARG A 308 -5.97 -22.12 16.24
C ARG A 308 -4.97 -20.97 16.27
N LEU A 309 -5.33 -19.79 16.79
CA LEU A 309 -4.35 -18.70 16.96
C LEU A 309 -3.39 -18.99 18.11
N GLU A 310 -3.86 -19.58 19.20
CA GLU A 310 -3.01 -19.91 20.34
C GLU A 310 -1.95 -20.95 19.94
N GLY A 311 -0.68 -20.60 20.08
CA GLY A 311 0.44 -21.46 19.72
C GLY A 311 0.66 -21.62 18.21
N ALA A 312 -0.01 -20.81 17.37
CA ALA A 312 0.15 -20.87 15.93
C ALA A 312 1.62 -20.64 15.51
N THR A 313 2.08 -21.42 14.54
CA THR A 313 3.33 -21.09 13.83
C THR A 313 3.06 -19.96 12.84
N VAL A 314 3.73 -18.83 13.05
CA VAL A 314 3.59 -17.61 12.25
C VAL A 314 4.95 -17.20 11.70
N SER A 315 4.97 -16.69 10.48
CA SER A 315 6.13 -15.98 9.94
C SER A 315 5.89 -14.48 9.98
N VAL A 316 6.94 -13.71 10.29
CA VAL A 316 6.92 -12.25 10.29
C VAL A 316 7.80 -11.76 9.14
N ASN A 317 7.19 -11.06 8.19
CA ASN A 317 7.82 -10.57 6.99
C ASN A 317 7.91 -9.04 7.01
N LEU A 318 8.98 -8.50 6.43
CA LEU A 318 9.03 -7.11 5.99
C LEU A 318 8.66 -7.10 4.52
N TRP A 319 7.41 -6.79 4.18
CA TRP A 319 6.94 -6.85 2.80
C TRP A 319 7.80 -5.93 1.89
N PRO A 320 8.17 -6.38 0.68
CA PRO A 320 7.79 -7.64 0.02
C PRO A 320 8.78 -8.79 0.24
N HIS A 321 9.72 -8.67 1.17
CA HIS A 321 10.80 -9.63 1.36
C HIS A 321 10.34 -10.91 2.07
N PRO A 322 11.01 -12.05 1.80
CA PRO A 322 10.83 -13.26 2.60
C PRO A 322 11.23 -13.00 4.06
N PRO A 323 10.73 -13.79 5.02
CA PRO A 323 11.10 -13.63 6.42
C PRO A 323 12.58 -13.97 6.61
N ALA A 324 13.25 -13.22 7.46
CA ALA A 324 14.57 -13.57 7.97
C ALA A 324 14.51 -14.90 8.73
N ASP A 325 15.65 -15.55 8.93
CA ASP A 325 15.69 -16.91 9.48
C ASP A 325 15.07 -16.98 10.89
N GLN A 326 15.31 -15.98 11.76
CA GLN A 326 14.69 -15.94 13.09
C GLN A 326 13.18 -15.70 13.07
N PHE A 327 12.62 -15.21 11.95
CA PHE A 327 11.21 -14.84 11.80
C PHE A 327 10.42 -15.81 10.92
N ARG A 328 11.04 -16.87 10.41
CA ARG A 328 10.39 -17.83 9.49
C ARG A 328 9.37 -18.72 10.20
N GLU A 329 9.67 -19.15 11.42
CA GLU A 329 8.85 -20.05 12.22
C GLU A 329 8.83 -19.57 13.66
N MET A 330 7.99 -18.59 13.95
CA MET A 330 7.77 -18.06 15.30
C MET A 330 6.52 -18.69 15.91
N THR A 331 6.49 -18.80 17.24
CA THR A 331 5.29 -19.25 17.97
C THR A 331 4.50 -18.05 18.47
N LEU A 332 3.23 -17.95 18.07
CA LEU A 332 2.31 -16.90 18.52
C LEU A 332 1.70 -17.27 19.88
N LEU A 333 1.90 -16.42 20.88
CA LEU A 333 1.42 -16.61 22.24
C LEU A 333 0.60 -15.40 22.70
N PRO A 334 -0.68 -15.57 23.05
CA PRO A 334 -1.48 -14.49 23.64
C PRO A 334 -0.92 -14.13 25.02
N ILE A 335 -0.88 -12.83 25.32
CA ILE A 335 -0.40 -12.32 26.61
C ILE A 335 -1.55 -11.72 27.42
N ASP A 336 -2.39 -10.93 26.76
CA ASP A 336 -3.43 -10.15 27.41
C ASP A 336 -4.54 -9.82 26.41
N ASN A 337 -5.74 -9.55 26.89
CA ASN A 337 -6.82 -9.07 26.04
C ASN A 337 -7.83 -8.21 26.80
N GLY A 338 -8.38 -7.20 26.14
CA GLY A 338 -9.35 -6.27 26.70
C GLY A 338 -9.74 -5.21 25.68
N ASP A 339 -10.91 -4.58 25.87
CA ASP A 339 -11.44 -3.53 24.98
C ASP A 339 -11.48 -3.93 23.49
N GLY A 340 -11.71 -5.21 23.20
CA GLY A 340 -11.70 -5.76 21.84
C GLY A 340 -10.32 -5.95 21.22
N VAL A 341 -9.25 -5.76 21.99
CA VAL A 341 -7.86 -5.91 21.58
C VAL A 341 -7.26 -7.18 22.18
N LEU A 342 -6.65 -8.01 21.32
CA LEU A 342 -5.84 -9.16 21.73
C LEU A 342 -4.35 -8.84 21.55
N ARG A 343 -3.59 -8.85 22.65
CA ARG A 343 -2.13 -8.69 22.63
C ARG A 343 -1.46 -10.05 22.59
N PHE A 344 -0.49 -10.19 21.70
CA PHE A 344 0.31 -11.41 21.60
C PHE A 344 1.78 -11.08 21.35
N VAL A 345 2.62 -12.03 21.70
CA VAL A 345 4.01 -12.05 21.25
C VAL A 345 4.23 -13.20 20.29
N THR A 346 5.17 -13.00 19.39
CA THR A 346 5.78 -14.08 18.63
C THR A 346 7.19 -14.32 19.17
N ILE A 347 7.51 -15.59 19.41
CA ILE A 347 8.84 -15.99 19.92
C ILE A 347 9.57 -16.74 18.81
N SER A 348 10.81 -16.37 18.51
CA SER A 348 11.64 -17.07 17.51
C SER A 348 11.83 -18.54 17.89
N SER A 349 12.11 -19.41 16.92
CA SER A 349 12.35 -20.85 17.17
C SER A 349 13.49 -21.10 18.15
N ARG A 350 14.47 -20.20 18.22
CA ARG A 350 15.58 -20.23 19.20
C ARG A 350 15.23 -19.63 20.55
N GLY A 351 14.06 -19.01 20.70
CA GLY A 351 13.63 -18.35 21.93
C GLY A 351 14.41 -17.08 22.27
N THR A 352 15.14 -16.51 21.29
CA THR A 352 16.04 -15.37 21.46
C THR A 352 15.35 -14.03 21.23
N ILE A 353 14.45 -13.95 20.26
CA ILE A 353 13.75 -12.71 19.87
C ILE A 353 12.26 -12.83 20.19
N VAL A 354 11.73 -11.76 20.74
CA VAL A 354 10.31 -11.57 21.03
C VAL A 354 9.81 -10.35 20.24
N LEU A 355 8.77 -10.54 19.43
CA LEU A 355 8.08 -9.43 18.75
C LEU A 355 6.66 -9.34 19.29
N ALA A 356 6.20 -8.14 19.62
CA ALA A 356 4.89 -7.90 20.23
C ALA A 356 3.93 -7.23 19.25
N PHE A 357 2.66 -7.63 19.30
CA PHE A 357 1.61 -7.13 18.44
C PHE A 357 0.30 -6.96 19.21
N ALA A 358 -0.54 -6.05 18.72
CA ALA A 358 -1.92 -5.87 19.19
C ALA A 358 -2.89 -6.04 18.02
N MET A 359 -3.77 -7.02 18.12
CA MET A 359 -4.86 -7.25 17.19
C MET A 359 -6.13 -6.61 17.73
N ASP A 360 -6.44 -5.43 17.20
CA ASP A 360 -7.66 -4.67 17.51
C ASP A 360 -8.81 -5.22 16.64
N VAL A 361 -9.51 -6.22 17.18
CA VAL A 361 -10.61 -6.91 16.50
C VAL A 361 -11.84 -6.02 16.36
N ALA A 362 -12.04 -5.10 17.28
CA ALA A 362 -13.13 -4.12 17.22
C ALA A 362 -13.00 -3.21 15.98
N ASN A 363 -11.78 -2.77 15.66
CA ASN A 363 -11.52 -1.90 14.52
C ASN A 363 -10.94 -2.61 13.29
N GLY A 364 -10.70 -3.92 13.37
CA GLY A 364 -10.16 -4.71 12.25
C GLY A 364 -8.71 -4.37 11.91
N LYS A 365 -7.89 -4.03 12.91
CA LYS A 365 -6.51 -3.54 12.73
C LYS A 365 -5.48 -4.41 13.44
N LEU A 366 -4.27 -4.44 12.91
CA LEU A 366 -3.12 -5.10 13.53
C LEU A 366 -2.00 -4.08 13.72
N HIS A 367 -1.48 -3.96 14.93
CA HIS A 367 -0.42 -3.02 15.28
C HIS A 367 0.85 -3.75 15.70
N THR A 368 2.00 -3.21 15.30
CA THR A 368 3.29 -3.60 15.87
C THR A 368 3.56 -2.80 17.15
N LEU A 369 3.89 -3.49 18.25
CA LEU A 369 4.23 -2.87 19.53
C LEU A 369 5.76 -2.82 19.70
N LEU A 370 6.41 -1.95 18.91
CA LEU A 370 7.89 -1.92 18.82
C LEU A 370 8.61 -1.73 20.16
N ASN A 371 8.00 -1.03 21.11
CA ASN A 371 8.52 -0.80 22.47
C ASN A 371 8.49 -2.06 23.35
N GLU A 372 7.74 -3.09 22.95
CA GLU A 372 7.61 -4.39 23.62
C GLU A 372 8.35 -5.50 22.87
N CYS A 373 8.98 -5.17 21.74
CA CYS A 373 9.86 -6.08 21.01
C CYS A 373 11.29 -6.05 21.58
N GLY A 374 12.01 -7.17 21.53
CA GLY A 374 13.40 -7.22 21.97
C GLY A 374 13.97 -8.62 22.09
N PHE A 375 15.12 -8.69 22.76
CA PHE A 375 15.76 -9.97 23.08
C PHE A 375 15.29 -10.50 24.43
N ARG A 376 15.15 -11.82 24.52
CA ARG A 376 14.80 -12.49 25.78
C ARG A 376 16.00 -12.51 26.72
N GLN A 377 15.77 -12.18 28.00
CA GLN A 377 16.81 -12.23 29.02
C GLN A 377 17.25 -13.67 29.33
N GLY A 378 18.53 -13.86 29.61
CA GLY A 378 19.10 -15.15 30.04
C GLY A 378 19.29 -16.18 28.92
N VAL A 379 19.15 -15.78 27.65
CA VAL A 379 19.40 -16.63 26.47
C VAL A 379 20.65 -16.14 25.75
N GLU A 380 21.44 -17.06 25.19
CA GLU A 380 22.61 -16.68 24.37
C GLU A 380 22.16 -16.10 23.03
N ILE A 381 22.55 -14.86 22.79
CA ILE A 381 22.30 -14.09 21.56
C ILE A 381 23.52 -14.24 20.64
N ASN A 382 23.30 -14.42 19.34
CA ASN A 382 24.36 -14.41 18.34
C ASN A 382 24.21 -13.25 17.35
N GLU A 383 25.15 -13.14 16.41
CA GLU A 383 25.14 -12.07 15.41
C GLU A 383 23.89 -12.08 14.52
N GLN A 384 23.39 -13.25 14.15
CA GLN A 384 22.18 -13.36 13.31
C GLN A 384 20.94 -12.83 14.04
N ASP A 385 20.82 -13.08 15.34
CA ASP A 385 19.71 -12.54 16.14
C ASP A 385 19.71 -11.00 16.10
N ILE A 386 20.90 -10.40 16.16
CA ILE A 386 21.10 -8.94 16.18
C ILE A 386 20.82 -8.35 14.81
N GLU A 387 21.33 -8.97 13.76
CA GLU A 387 21.05 -8.56 12.39
C GLU A 387 19.54 -8.57 12.12
N ASP A 388 18.87 -9.70 12.35
CA ASP A 388 17.46 -9.88 12.03
C ASP A 388 16.58 -8.90 12.82
N PHE A 389 16.81 -8.77 14.13
CA PHE A 389 16.05 -7.84 14.98
C PHE A 389 16.30 -6.38 14.63
N THR A 390 17.57 -5.98 14.44
CA THR A 390 17.92 -4.58 14.14
C THR A 390 17.35 -4.17 12.79
N ARG A 391 17.44 -5.04 11.79
CA ARG A 391 16.85 -4.85 10.46
C ARG A 391 15.34 -4.68 10.55
N TYR A 392 14.66 -5.55 11.30
CA TYR A 392 13.23 -5.43 11.57
C TYR A 392 12.90 -4.09 12.20
N PHE A 393 13.48 -3.77 13.36
CA PHE A 393 13.16 -2.57 14.12
C PHE A 393 13.31 -1.29 13.28
N HIS A 394 14.46 -1.14 12.60
CA HIS A 394 14.73 0.05 11.79
C HIS A 394 13.89 0.12 10.52
N SER A 395 13.52 -1.02 9.94
CA SER A 395 12.61 -1.05 8.79
C SER A 395 11.20 -0.61 9.19
N VAL A 396 10.68 -1.08 10.33
CA VAL A 396 9.34 -0.67 10.80
C VAL A 396 9.29 0.81 11.14
N ILE A 397 10.30 1.34 11.83
CA ILE A 397 10.42 2.80 12.08
C ILE A 397 10.58 3.59 10.78
N GLY A 398 11.20 2.98 9.76
CA GLY A 398 11.31 3.52 8.40
C GLY A 398 10.04 3.40 7.56
N ASN A 399 8.87 3.16 8.18
CA ASN A 399 7.57 2.93 7.52
C ASN A 399 7.50 1.64 6.66
N GLY A 400 8.34 0.65 6.95
CA GLY A 400 8.25 -0.66 6.32
C GLY A 400 6.97 -1.39 6.74
N MET A 401 6.32 -2.06 5.78
CA MET A 401 5.11 -2.83 6.05
C MET A 401 5.47 -4.20 6.63
N VAL A 402 4.98 -4.48 7.84
CA VAL A 402 5.10 -5.79 8.47
C VAL A 402 3.91 -6.65 8.07
N GLU A 403 4.15 -7.89 7.69
CA GLU A 403 3.10 -8.88 7.45
C GLU A 403 3.28 -10.09 8.35
N LEU A 404 2.17 -10.59 8.89
CA LEU A 404 2.12 -11.87 9.58
C LEU A 404 1.48 -12.90 8.66
N ARG A 405 2.10 -14.07 8.54
CA ARG A 405 1.59 -15.15 7.69
C ARG A 405 1.45 -16.45 8.47
N ILE A 406 0.27 -17.04 8.39
CA ILE A 406 -0.04 -18.39 8.86
C ILE A 406 -0.32 -19.26 7.63
N LYS A 407 0.23 -20.47 7.58
CA LYS A 407 0.11 -21.36 6.41
C LYS A 407 -1.36 -21.65 6.08
N GLY A 408 -1.73 -21.45 4.82
CA GLY A 408 -3.08 -21.72 4.31
C GLY A 408 -4.12 -20.64 4.63
N VAL A 409 -3.68 -19.49 5.15
CA VAL A 409 -4.52 -18.33 5.44
C VAL A 409 -3.94 -17.11 4.72
N GLU A 410 -4.79 -16.17 4.32
CA GLU A 410 -4.34 -14.88 3.78
C GLU A 410 -3.42 -14.17 4.80
N PRO A 411 -2.32 -13.55 4.36
CA PRO A 411 -1.47 -12.76 5.25
C PRO A 411 -2.23 -11.53 5.76
N ILE A 412 -1.84 -11.06 6.95
CA ILE A 412 -2.33 -9.80 7.51
C ILE A 412 -1.17 -8.82 7.57
N ASP A 413 -1.40 -7.63 7.02
CA ASP A 413 -0.53 -6.48 7.08
C ASP A 413 -0.78 -5.67 8.36
N CYS A 414 0.30 -5.30 9.05
CA CYS A 414 0.26 -4.38 10.18
C CYS A 414 0.10 -2.94 9.71
N GLU A 415 -0.49 -2.10 10.56
CA GLU A 415 -0.48 -0.66 10.36
C GLU A 415 0.96 -0.12 10.36
N VAL A 416 1.20 0.85 9.48
CA VAL A 416 2.47 1.56 9.38
C VAL A 416 2.70 2.35 10.66
N VAL A 417 3.86 2.15 11.29
CA VAL A 417 4.28 2.94 12.45
C VAL A 417 4.79 4.28 11.94
N ILE A 418 4.13 5.38 12.33
CA ILE A 418 4.57 6.74 12.02
C ILE A 418 5.33 7.29 13.23
N PRO A 419 6.68 7.24 13.25
CA PRO A 419 7.44 7.80 14.36
C PRO A 419 7.32 9.32 14.38
N VAL A 420 7.13 9.89 15.58
CA VAL A 420 7.11 11.35 15.79
C VAL A 420 8.46 11.79 16.34
N ASN A 421 9.07 12.81 15.74
CA ASN A 421 10.36 13.41 16.15
C ASN A 421 11.60 12.49 16.08
N ILE A 422 11.60 11.51 15.17
CA ILE A 422 12.77 10.64 14.93
C ILE A 422 13.14 10.72 13.46
N ILE A 423 14.44 10.79 13.16
CA ILE A 423 14.96 10.56 11.80
C ILE A 423 15.34 9.07 11.74
N PRO A 424 14.60 8.23 10.98
CA PRO A 424 14.94 6.82 10.86
C PRO A 424 16.33 6.65 10.25
N GLN A 425 17.11 5.74 10.81
CA GLN A 425 18.39 5.35 10.22
C GLN A 425 18.14 4.34 9.11
N VAL A 426 19.00 4.33 8.08
CA VAL A 426 18.96 3.29 7.04
C VAL A 426 19.18 1.93 7.71
N PRO A 427 18.31 0.93 7.48
CA PRO A 427 18.38 -0.35 8.18
C PRO A 427 19.76 -1.02 8.10
N GLU A 428 20.40 -1.05 6.93
CA GLU A 428 21.73 -1.66 6.75
C GLU A 428 22.82 -0.98 7.60
N GLU A 429 22.81 0.35 7.68
CA GLU A 429 23.77 1.11 8.47
C GLU A 429 23.55 0.93 9.98
N ALA A 430 22.30 0.71 10.39
CA ALA A 430 21.97 0.39 11.77
C ALA A 430 22.41 -1.04 12.14
N VAL A 431 22.15 -2.01 11.26
CA VAL A 431 22.61 -3.41 11.40
C VAL A 431 24.12 -3.46 11.56
N GLN A 432 24.88 -2.82 10.66
CA GLN A 432 26.34 -2.83 10.71
C GLN A 432 26.87 -2.29 12.04
N ARG A 433 26.34 -1.16 12.51
CA ARG A 433 26.73 -0.57 13.81
C ARG A 433 26.35 -1.46 14.98
N ALA A 434 25.16 -2.08 14.97
CA ALA A 434 24.73 -2.98 16.03
C ALA A 434 25.64 -4.23 16.13
N LEU A 435 26.03 -4.80 14.99
CA LEU A 435 26.96 -5.93 14.93
C LEU A 435 28.36 -5.56 15.44
N GLU A 436 28.88 -4.38 15.07
CA GLU A 436 30.17 -3.89 15.58
C GLU A 436 30.16 -3.72 17.10
N GLN A 437 29.11 -3.08 17.64
CA GLN A 437 28.95 -2.92 19.09
C GLN A 437 28.85 -4.26 19.81
N PHE A 438 28.12 -5.21 19.24
CA PHE A 438 27.99 -6.55 19.81
C PHE A 438 29.34 -7.29 19.86
N ARG A 439 30.10 -7.27 18.76
CA ARG A 439 31.44 -7.87 18.69
C ARG A 439 32.39 -7.28 19.73
N HIS A 440 32.37 -5.95 19.89
CA HIS A 440 33.15 -5.28 20.92
C HIS A 440 32.73 -5.70 22.34
N SER A 441 31.43 -5.80 22.61
CA SER A 441 30.93 -6.20 23.94
C SER A 441 31.37 -7.62 24.33
N ARG A 442 31.40 -8.58 23.39
CA ARG A 442 31.90 -9.95 23.64
C ARG A 442 33.40 -9.97 23.88
N GLN A 443 34.18 -9.22 23.11
CA GLN A 443 35.64 -9.13 23.30
C GLN A 443 36.02 -8.55 24.67
N HIS A 444 35.24 -7.60 25.19
CA HIS A 444 35.46 -7.06 26.53
C HIS A 444 34.94 -7.96 27.66
N ALA A 445 33.94 -8.81 27.42
CA ALA A 445 33.45 -9.80 28.38
C ALA A 445 34.40 -11.02 28.55
N GLU A 446 35.27 -11.28 27.58
CA GLU A 446 36.22 -12.41 27.59
C GLU A 446 37.58 -12.09 28.25
N VAL A 447 37.81 -10.86 28.75
CA VAL A 447 39.01 -10.54 29.53
C VAL A 447 38.76 -10.88 31.01
N PRO A 448 39.40 -11.92 31.59
CA PRO A 448 39.25 -12.20 33.00
C PRO A 448 39.92 -11.09 33.80
N THR A 449 39.19 -10.50 34.73
CA THR A 449 39.77 -9.65 35.78
C THR A 449 40.91 -10.43 36.45
N PRO A 450 42.18 -9.96 36.42
CA PRO A 450 43.24 -10.67 37.12
C PRO A 450 42.93 -10.66 38.61
N ALA A 451 42.91 -11.84 39.21
CA ALA A 451 42.77 -12.02 40.65
C ALA A 451 43.84 -11.20 41.36
N VAL A 452 43.42 -10.17 42.10
CA VAL A 452 44.30 -9.44 43.01
C VAL A 452 44.66 -10.39 44.13
N ALA A 453 45.89 -10.89 44.10
CA ALA A 453 46.50 -11.64 45.19
C ALA A 453 46.54 -10.76 46.44
N GLN A 454 45.83 -11.19 47.49
CA GLN A 454 45.98 -10.62 48.82
C GLN A 454 47.34 -11.03 49.37
N THR A 455 48.28 -10.07 49.41
CA THR A 455 49.51 -10.20 50.18
C THR A 455 49.20 -9.86 51.63
N GLN A 456 49.30 -10.86 52.51
CA GLN A 456 49.37 -10.68 53.96
C GLN A 456 50.58 -9.82 54.31
N VAL A 457 50.37 -8.78 55.12
CA VAL A 457 51.38 -8.25 56.03
C VAL A 457 50.69 -7.93 57.36
N ASP A 458 50.94 -8.77 58.35
CA ASP A 458 50.90 -8.41 59.77
C ASP A 458 51.96 -7.32 60.01
N ASP A 459 51.61 -6.22 60.67
CA ASP A 459 52.09 -5.97 62.04
C ASP A 459 51.51 -4.70 62.69
N GLN A 460 50.96 -4.95 63.87
CA GLN A 460 50.91 -4.20 65.12
C GLN A 460 51.24 -2.69 65.23
N ALA A 461 50.32 -2.04 65.96
CA ALA A 461 50.53 -1.26 67.20
C ALA A 461 50.65 0.28 67.17
N GLY A 462 49.89 0.87 68.11
CA GLY A 462 50.00 2.23 68.62
C GLY A 462 49.19 3.24 67.81
N GLY A 463 48.27 4.01 68.36
CA GLY A 463 48.02 4.40 69.73
C GLY A 463 47.34 5.77 69.68
N ASP A 464 46.25 5.88 70.43
CA ASP A 464 45.69 7.09 71.03
C ASP A 464 45.32 8.37 70.24
N SER A 465 44.19 8.89 70.71
CA SER A 465 43.86 10.32 70.92
C SER A 465 42.96 11.05 69.90
N LEU A 466 41.69 11.18 70.32
CA LEU A 466 40.97 12.43 70.63
C LEU A 466 40.91 13.57 69.57
N GLY A 467 39.67 13.97 69.27
CA GLY A 467 39.30 15.35 68.91
C GLY A 467 38.18 15.43 67.85
N ARG A 468 36.92 15.59 68.25
CA ARG A 468 36.13 16.87 68.24
C ARG A 468 35.89 17.45 66.83
N SER A 469 34.63 17.40 66.36
CA SER A 469 33.68 18.54 66.25
C SER A 469 34.01 19.47 65.07
N GLU A 470 33.17 19.72 64.08
CA GLU A 470 31.96 20.57 64.07
C GLU A 470 31.50 20.66 62.58
N SER A 471 30.22 20.44 62.26
CA SER A 471 29.19 21.44 61.89
C SER A 471 29.47 22.33 60.65
N GLY A 472 28.47 22.39 59.76
CA GLY A 472 28.28 23.43 58.72
C GLY A 472 27.72 22.82 57.43
N SER A 473 26.41 22.61 57.26
CA SER A 473 25.32 23.56 56.90
C SER A 473 25.50 24.31 55.58
N THR A 474 24.49 24.14 54.72
CA THR A 474 24.00 25.03 53.63
C THR A 474 24.92 25.21 52.41
N SER A 475 24.48 24.94 51.19
CA SER A 475 23.22 25.37 50.55
C SER A 475 22.70 24.36 49.54
#